data_AF-A0A2V2B571-F1
#
_entry.id   AF-A0A2V2B571-F1
#
_cell.length_a   1.000
_cell.length_b   1.000
_cell.length_c   1.000
_cell.angle_alpha   90.00
_cell.angle_beta   90.00
_cell.angle_gamma   90.00
#
_symmetry.space_group_name_H-M   'P 1'
#
loop_
_entity.id
_entity.type
_entity.pdbx_description
1 polymer ?
#
loop_
_entity_poly.entity_id
_entity_poly.type
_entity_poly.pdbx_seq_one_letter_code
_entity_poly.pdbx_strand_id
1 'polypeptide(L)'
;MSVEDLKSKAVKNTRAKKVTDAQQAAVKSALEAAPLEHAPLSAFVVSPLNARTIPYSAESVESLAATIKSVGLLQNLVAHALPDGQLAVAAGGRRLTALNLLLSQQFLTPDHPVPFKRVTGDMAALVSYVENAQRSDMHAAEQIASFGTQAAQGKTAEQIGAEVGYSTRHVQRMLKLANLAPSLLKLLADDHLTVEQCQVLCLEDDQERQVSVYESVKAGWPELPVSMLKKQITDKEISVSDRRFLFVGREAYENAGGVVREDLFSQQDGDGTADTVLLEKLTVQKLEAMAQEIQAQEGWKWSMGRMKSLWMHRDGLEYRLTDAPEPVYINDEEQRLTVLYEKGDACAEGGDDDGYSDAEREWEAIEKAAQIRAWTPDFRATSGVVGALTVTAISAYSAA
;
A
#
# COMPACT_ATOMS: atom_id res chain seq x y z
N MET A 1 -32.33 11.28 3.63
CA MET A 1 -31.54 12.24 2.82
C MET A 1 -30.71 11.46 1.83
N SER A 2 -30.61 11.95 0.59
CA SER A 2 -30.29 11.23 -0.65
C SER A 2 -28.82 10.83 -0.82
N VAL A 3 -28.61 9.88 -1.74
CA VAL A 3 -27.36 9.15 -2.08
C VAL A 3 -26.41 9.96 -2.98
N GLU A 4 -26.34 11.29 -2.84
CA GLU A 4 -25.65 12.15 -3.83
C GLU A 4 -24.40 12.89 -3.36
N ASP A 5 -23.98 12.81 -2.08
CA ASP A 5 -22.84 13.60 -1.57
C ASP A 5 -21.47 12.88 -1.49
N LEU A 6 -21.28 11.75 -2.18
CA LEU A 6 -20.02 10.97 -2.13
C LEU A 6 -19.15 11.03 -3.41
N LYS A 7 -19.24 12.10 -4.21
CA LYS A 7 -18.34 12.29 -5.37
C LYS A 7 -17.33 13.42 -5.17
N SER A 8 -16.06 13.06 -5.35
CA SER A 8 -14.87 13.92 -5.52
C SER A 8 -14.27 14.59 -4.27
N LYS A 9 -13.66 13.79 -3.38
CA LYS A 9 -12.40 14.23 -2.76
C LYS A 9 -11.26 13.77 -3.65
N ALA A 10 -10.83 14.66 -4.54
CA ALA A 10 -9.64 14.47 -5.35
C ALA A 10 -8.44 14.14 -4.45
N VAL A 11 -7.75 13.06 -4.79
CA VAL A 11 -6.48 12.64 -4.19
C VAL A 11 -5.50 13.82 -4.27
N LYS A 12 -5.06 14.34 -3.13
CA LYS A 12 -3.97 15.31 -3.08
C LYS A 12 -2.69 14.60 -3.52
N ASN A 13 -2.34 14.72 -4.81
CA ASN A 13 -1.02 14.35 -5.30
C ASN A 13 0.04 15.05 -4.46
N THR A 14 0.89 14.26 -3.78
CA THR A 14 2.11 14.73 -3.13
C THR A 14 3.03 15.32 -4.18
N ARG A 15 2.92 16.65 -4.36
CA ARG A 15 3.73 17.43 -5.29
C ARG A 15 5.22 17.22 -5.01
N ALA A 16 5.99 16.93 -6.06
CA ALA A 16 7.43 17.09 -6.07
C ALA A 16 7.80 18.47 -5.50
N LYS A 17 8.90 18.55 -4.73
CA LYS A 17 9.55 19.83 -4.44
C LYS A 17 9.95 20.39 -5.80
N LYS A 18 9.32 21.51 -6.19
CA LYS A 18 9.68 22.25 -7.40
C LYS A 18 11.20 22.38 -7.46
N VAL A 19 11.78 22.19 -8.64
CA VAL A 19 13.17 22.59 -8.93
C VAL A 19 13.41 23.93 -8.26
N THR A 20 14.43 24.02 -7.40
CA THR A 20 14.67 25.24 -6.63
C THR A 20 14.87 26.41 -7.59
N ASP A 21 14.39 27.60 -7.24
CA ASP A 21 14.55 28.79 -8.09
C ASP A 21 16.03 29.05 -8.41
N ALA A 22 16.94 28.66 -7.50
CA ALA A 22 18.39 28.69 -7.70
C ALA A 22 18.86 27.73 -8.82
N GLN A 23 18.38 26.47 -8.84
CA GLN A 23 18.69 25.52 -9.92
C GLN A 23 18.12 25.97 -11.26
N GLN A 24 16.91 26.55 -11.27
CA GLN A 24 16.29 27.09 -12.49
C GLN A 24 17.08 28.28 -13.03
N ALA A 25 17.47 29.21 -12.17
CA ALA A 25 18.28 30.37 -12.54
C ALA A 25 19.66 29.94 -13.07
N ALA A 26 20.29 28.95 -12.44
CA ALA A 26 21.58 28.41 -12.88
C ALA A 26 21.48 27.77 -14.28
N VAL A 27 20.47 26.93 -14.53
CA VAL A 27 20.25 26.32 -15.84
C VAL A 27 19.93 27.37 -16.90
N LYS A 28 19.06 28.34 -16.59
CA LYS A 28 18.73 29.42 -17.54
C LYS A 28 19.96 30.24 -17.92
N SER A 29 20.73 30.70 -16.92
CA SER A 29 21.95 31.48 -17.14
C SER A 29 23.00 30.68 -17.94
N ALA A 30 23.19 29.41 -17.61
CA ALA A 30 24.11 28.55 -18.34
C ALA A 30 23.67 28.31 -19.79
N LEU A 31 22.37 28.13 -20.04
CA LEU A 31 21.86 27.98 -21.41
C LEU A 31 21.96 29.29 -22.20
N GLU A 32 21.76 30.45 -21.58
CA GLU A 32 21.94 31.75 -22.24
C GLU A 32 23.40 32.03 -22.59
N ALA A 33 24.34 31.61 -21.73
CA ALA A 33 25.78 31.76 -21.96
C ALA A 33 26.38 30.67 -22.87
N ALA A 34 25.71 29.53 -23.02
CA ALA A 34 26.22 28.41 -23.83
C ALA A 34 26.34 28.80 -25.31
N PRO A 35 27.48 28.48 -25.96
CA PRO A 35 27.67 28.80 -27.37
C PRO A 35 26.68 28.03 -28.24
N LEU A 36 26.11 28.73 -29.22
CA LEU A 36 25.28 28.12 -30.26
C LEU A 36 26.20 27.60 -31.37
N GLU A 37 26.25 26.28 -31.52
CA GLU A 37 27.06 25.57 -32.50
C GLU A 37 26.17 24.80 -33.49
N HIS A 38 26.75 24.37 -34.60
CA HIS A 38 26.11 23.47 -35.56
C HIS A 38 26.99 22.24 -35.75
N ALA A 39 26.35 21.07 -35.82
CA ALA A 39 27.00 19.80 -36.12
C ALA A 39 26.12 18.97 -37.06
N PRO A 40 26.69 18.05 -37.85
CA PRO A 40 25.89 17.16 -38.69
C PRO A 40 24.98 16.28 -37.83
N LEU A 41 23.77 15.98 -38.30
CA LEU A 41 22.80 15.13 -37.58
C LEU A 41 23.39 13.78 -37.17
N SER A 42 24.26 13.20 -38.00
CA SER A 42 24.97 11.94 -37.72
C SER A 42 25.88 11.96 -36.49
N ALA A 43 26.26 13.15 -35.99
CA ALA A 43 27.09 13.28 -34.80
C ALA A 43 26.30 13.19 -33.49
N PHE A 44 24.96 13.23 -33.53
CA PHE A 44 24.13 13.28 -32.33
C PHE A 44 23.61 11.90 -31.90
N VAL A 45 23.74 11.63 -30.60
CA VAL A 45 23.16 10.46 -29.94
C VAL A 45 22.33 10.90 -28.73
N VAL A 46 21.41 10.05 -28.28
CA VAL A 46 20.68 10.31 -27.03
C VAL A 46 21.66 10.18 -25.86
N SER A 47 21.72 11.18 -24.98
CA SER A 47 22.61 11.14 -23.83
C SER A 47 22.19 10.04 -22.85
N PRO A 48 23.14 9.29 -22.25
CA PRO A 48 22.84 8.41 -21.12
C PRO A 48 22.37 9.19 -19.88
N LEU A 49 22.57 10.51 -19.84
CA LEU A 49 22.10 11.42 -18.78
C LEU A 49 20.70 11.99 -19.06
N ASN A 50 20.04 11.57 -20.14
CA ASN A 50 18.67 11.97 -20.42
C ASN A 50 17.73 11.30 -19.40
N ALA A 51 16.98 12.11 -18.66
CA ALA A 51 16.06 11.61 -17.64
C ALA A 51 14.87 10.85 -18.27
N ARG A 52 14.60 11.07 -19.56
CA ARG A 52 13.56 10.38 -20.31
C ARG A 52 14.15 9.18 -21.04
N THR A 53 13.70 7.98 -20.66
CA THR A 53 14.19 6.70 -21.19
C THR A 53 13.12 5.94 -21.98
N ILE A 54 11.84 6.27 -21.81
CA ILE A 54 10.75 5.65 -22.56
C ILE A 54 10.67 6.29 -23.97
N PRO A 55 10.54 5.46 -25.03
CA PRO A 55 10.31 5.95 -26.38
C PRO A 55 9.10 6.88 -26.46
N TYR A 56 9.22 7.95 -27.23
CA TYR A 56 8.09 8.84 -27.50
C TYR A 56 7.03 8.11 -28.33
N SER A 57 5.74 8.42 -28.10
CA SER A 57 4.67 7.89 -28.94
C SER A 57 4.87 8.29 -30.40
N ALA A 58 4.57 7.36 -31.33
CA ALA A 58 4.75 7.59 -32.76
C ALA A 58 4.04 8.86 -33.23
N GLU A 59 2.79 9.06 -32.82
CA GLU A 59 2.00 10.26 -33.14
C GLU A 59 2.66 11.56 -32.63
N SER A 60 3.21 11.56 -31.41
CA SER A 60 3.91 12.74 -30.88
C SER A 60 5.18 13.05 -31.66
N VAL A 61 5.92 12.04 -32.11
CA VAL A 61 7.13 12.23 -32.93
C VAL A 61 6.76 12.71 -34.33
N GLU A 62 5.76 12.11 -34.96
CA GLU A 62 5.31 12.46 -36.31
C GLU A 62 4.80 13.90 -36.39
N SER A 63 3.99 14.31 -35.41
CA SER A 63 3.49 15.70 -35.33
C SER A 63 4.65 16.72 -35.22
N LEU A 64 5.68 16.40 -34.41
CA LEU A 64 6.86 17.25 -34.28
C LEU A 64 7.75 17.22 -35.52
N ALA A 65 7.91 16.07 -36.18
CA ALA A 65 8.65 15.94 -37.43
C ALA A 65 7.98 16.78 -38.54
N ALA A 66 6.65 16.76 -38.64
CA ALA A 66 5.90 17.61 -39.55
C ALA A 66 6.14 19.11 -39.27
N THR A 67 6.15 19.49 -38.00
CA THR A 67 6.46 20.86 -37.58
C THR A 67 7.90 21.25 -37.99
N ILE A 68 8.89 20.43 -37.64
CA ILE A 68 10.31 20.67 -37.99
C ILE A 68 10.49 20.78 -39.50
N LYS A 69 9.80 19.94 -40.29
CA LYS A 69 9.84 20.00 -41.75
C LYS A 69 9.28 21.32 -42.30
N SER A 70 8.26 21.88 -41.66
CA SER A 70 7.58 23.10 -42.14
C SER A 70 8.28 24.40 -41.73
N VAL A 71 8.75 24.50 -40.49
CA VAL A 71 9.27 25.76 -39.90
C VAL A 71 10.71 25.64 -39.37
N GLY A 72 11.34 24.48 -39.52
CA GLY A 72 12.67 24.21 -38.99
C GLY A 72 12.68 23.91 -37.48
N LEU A 73 13.88 23.68 -36.96
CA LEU A 73 14.09 23.42 -35.53
C LEU A 73 14.06 24.74 -34.74
N LEU A 74 12.88 25.12 -34.22
CA LEU A 74 12.70 26.37 -33.47
C LEU A 74 13.42 26.41 -32.11
N GLN A 75 13.59 25.25 -31.49
CA GLN A 75 14.25 25.12 -30.19
C GLN A 75 15.48 24.23 -30.36
N ASN A 76 16.65 24.77 -30.05
CA ASN A 76 17.94 24.09 -30.25
C ASN A 76 18.12 22.90 -29.29
N LEU A 77 18.83 21.86 -29.74
CA LEU A 77 19.22 20.75 -28.89
C LEU A 77 20.21 21.23 -27.81
N VAL A 78 20.28 20.54 -26.68
CA VAL A 78 21.36 20.75 -25.69
C VAL A 78 22.17 19.47 -25.60
N ALA A 79 23.46 19.56 -25.88
CA ALA A 79 24.33 18.39 -25.95
C ALA A 79 25.67 18.61 -25.24
N HIS A 80 26.28 17.51 -24.81
CA HIS A 80 27.65 17.48 -24.30
C HIS A 80 28.50 16.55 -25.18
N ALA A 81 29.81 16.76 -25.18
CA ALA A 81 30.73 15.86 -25.87
C ALA A 81 30.87 14.53 -25.10
N LEU A 82 30.92 13.44 -25.85
CA LEU A 82 31.36 12.13 -25.37
C LEU A 82 32.85 11.91 -25.66
N PRO A 83 33.52 10.97 -24.95
CA PRO A 83 34.95 10.69 -25.17
C PRO A 83 35.30 10.23 -26.59
N ASP A 84 34.33 9.66 -27.31
CA ASP A 84 34.45 9.19 -28.70
C ASP A 84 34.22 10.29 -29.75
N GLY A 85 33.97 11.53 -29.32
CA GLY A 85 33.72 12.68 -30.18
C GLY A 85 32.26 12.89 -30.59
N GLN A 86 31.34 12.00 -30.20
CA GLN A 86 29.91 12.17 -30.45
C GLN A 86 29.29 13.27 -29.54
N LEU A 87 28.15 13.81 -29.96
CA LEU A 87 27.37 14.79 -29.21
C LEU A 87 26.16 14.11 -28.57
N ALA A 88 26.21 13.94 -27.25
CA ALA A 88 25.14 13.35 -26.47
C ALA A 88 24.09 14.39 -26.08
N VAL A 89 22.87 14.27 -26.61
CA VAL A 89 21.74 15.17 -26.39
C VAL A 89 21.12 14.91 -25.01
N ALA A 90 21.32 15.86 -24.10
CA ALA A 90 20.80 15.82 -22.73
C ALA A 90 19.42 16.49 -22.60
N ALA A 91 19.09 17.47 -23.46
CA ALA A 91 17.75 18.01 -23.58
C ALA A 91 17.33 18.19 -25.05
N GLY A 92 16.07 17.85 -25.33
CA GLY A 92 15.55 17.80 -26.69
C GLY A 92 15.53 16.41 -27.33
N GLY A 93 15.50 15.34 -26.55
CA GLY A 93 15.42 13.96 -27.06
C GLY A 93 14.30 13.77 -28.12
N ARG A 94 13.09 14.30 -27.88
CA ARG A 94 11.97 14.20 -28.85
C ARG A 94 12.28 14.86 -30.18
N ARG A 95 13.01 15.99 -30.15
CA ARG A 95 13.45 16.72 -31.34
C ARG A 95 14.50 15.91 -32.09
N LEU A 96 15.44 15.28 -31.39
CA LEU A 96 16.40 14.36 -32.00
C LEU A 96 15.69 13.15 -32.65
N THR A 97 14.71 12.55 -31.97
CA THR A 97 13.92 11.45 -32.54
C THR A 97 13.16 11.88 -33.79
N ALA A 98 12.55 13.07 -33.78
CA ALA A 98 11.85 13.63 -34.94
C ALA A 98 12.81 13.95 -36.12
N LEU A 99 14.01 14.46 -35.85
CA LEU A 99 15.06 14.66 -36.87
C LEU A 99 15.51 13.33 -37.48
N ASN A 100 15.71 12.30 -36.65
CA ASN A 100 16.04 10.95 -37.12
C ASN A 100 14.91 10.32 -37.93
N LEU A 101 13.65 10.59 -37.59
CA LEU A 101 12.50 10.19 -38.41
C LEU A 101 12.56 10.86 -39.80
N LEU A 102 12.81 12.17 -39.86
CA LEU A 102 12.96 12.88 -41.15
C LEU A 102 14.17 12.39 -41.97
N LEU A 103 15.26 12.00 -41.31
CA LEU A 103 16.41 11.35 -41.95
C LEU A 103 16.01 9.99 -42.56
N SER A 104 15.28 9.17 -41.79
CA SER A 104 14.81 7.85 -42.28
C SER A 104 13.84 7.97 -43.46
N GLN A 105 13.06 9.05 -43.50
CA GLN A 105 12.15 9.41 -44.60
C GLN A 105 12.86 10.12 -45.77
N GLN A 106 14.19 10.24 -45.73
CA GLN A 106 15.01 10.90 -46.76
C GLN A 106 14.69 12.39 -46.99
N PHE A 107 14.03 13.05 -46.03
CA PHE A 107 13.84 14.50 -46.05
C PHE A 107 15.08 15.26 -45.58
N LEU A 108 15.89 14.66 -44.70
CA LEU A 108 17.17 15.20 -44.25
C LEU A 108 18.31 14.27 -44.68
N THR A 109 19.51 14.82 -44.77
CA THR A 109 20.74 14.06 -44.99
C THR A 109 21.51 13.89 -43.67
N PRO A 110 22.41 12.90 -43.55
CA PRO A 110 23.25 12.74 -42.36
C PRO A 110 24.09 13.98 -42.02
N ASP A 111 24.47 14.75 -43.04
CA ASP A 111 25.27 15.98 -42.93
C ASP A 111 24.43 17.24 -42.66
N HIS A 112 23.11 17.10 -42.49
CA HIS A 112 22.24 18.23 -42.20
C HIS A 112 22.71 18.96 -40.94
N PRO A 113 23.02 20.27 -41.01
CA PRO A 113 23.53 21.02 -39.87
C PRO A 113 22.43 21.26 -38.84
N VAL A 114 22.56 20.69 -37.65
CA VAL A 114 21.61 20.85 -36.55
C VAL A 114 22.16 21.85 -35.53
N PRO A 115 21.40 22.92 -35.20
CA PRO A 115 21.81 23.86 -34.17
C PRO A 115 21.67 23.26 -32.77
N PHE A 116 22.70 23.42 -31.94
CA PHE A 116 22.71 22.95 -30.56
C PHE A 116 23.49 23.89 -29.63
N LYS A 117 23.16 23.83 -28.33
CA LYS A 117 23.91 24.49 -27.27
C LYS A 117 24.82 23.48 -26.59
N ARG A 118 26.12 23.77 -26.56
CA ARG A 118 27.12 22.92 -25.90
C ARG A 118 27.15 23.18 -24.40
N VAL A 119 27.05 22.13 -23.59
CA VAL A 119 27.18 22.18 -22.12
C VAL A 119 28.19 21.16 -21.61
N THR A 120 28.66 21.32 -20.38
CA THR A 120 29.49 20.32 -19.68
C THR A 120 28.64 19.10 -19.28
N GLY A 121 29.28 17.96 -18.97
CA GLY A 121 28.58 16.75 -18.53
C GLY A 121 27.74 16.97 -17.26
N ASP A 122 28.29 17.66 -16.26
CA ASP A 122 27.58 17.98 -15.02
C ASP A 122 26.37 18.88 -15.28
N MET A 123 26.53 19.87 -16.16
CA MET A 123 25.41 20.74 -16.57
C MET A 123 24.38 20.00 -17.42
N ALA A 124 24.79 19.01 -18.23
CA ALA A 124 23.88 18.19 -19.02
C ALA A 124 22.90 17.41 -18.13
N ALA A 125 23.39 16.78 -17.06
CA ALA A 125 22.53 16.09 -16.09
C ALA A 125 21.52 17.05 -15.44
N LEU A 126 21.98 18.23 -15.02
CA LEU A 126 21.12 19.24 -14.40
C LEU A 126 20.08 19.81 -15.38
N VAL A 127 20.48 20.14 -16.61
CA VAL A 127 19.58 20.64 -17.67
C VAL A 127 18.51 19.61 -18.01
N SER A 128 18.92 18.34 -18.17
CA SER A 128 18.03 17.20 -18.39
C SER A 128 16.99 17.07 -17.27
N TYR A 129 17.43 17.18 -16.01
CA TYR A 129 16.55 17.14 -14.85
C TYR A 129 15.57 18.32 -14.81
N VAL A 130 16.05 19.56 -14.98
CA VAL A 130 15.20 20.77 -14.91
C VAL A 130 14.18 20.81 -16.04
N GLU A 131 14.56 20.44 -17.27
CA GLU A 131 13.65 20.43 -18.43
C GLU A 131 12.53 19.41 -18.26
N ASN A 132 12.85 18.21 -17.75
CA ASN A 132 11.86 17.16 -17.53
C ASN A 132 11.02 17.41 -16.27
N ALA A 133 11.58 18.03 -15.21
CA ALA A 133 10.82 18.42 -14.03
C ALA A 133 9.83 19.58 -14.29
N GLN A 134 10.06 20.40 -15.33
CA GLN A 134 9.10 21.41 -15.80
C GLN A 134 7.99 20.83 -16.67
N ARG A 135 8.16 19.62 -17.23
CA ARG A 135 7.06 18.89 -17.87
C ARG A 135 6.26 18.19 -16.79
N SER A 136 4.96 18.46 -16.75
CA SER A 136 4.00 17.82 -15.85
C SER A 136 3.79 16.32 -16.09
N ASP A 137 4.47 15.74 -17.10
CA ASP A 137 4.11 14.46 -17.72
C ASP A 137 5.33 13.50 -17.78
N MET A 138 6.16 13.42 -16.73
CA MET A 138 7.08 12.29 -16.62
C MET A 138 6.25 11.04 -16.38
N HIS A 139 6.45 10.02 -17.21
CA HIS A 139 5.68 8.79 -17.08
C HIS A 139 6.07 8.08 -15.78
N ALA A 140 5.12 7.49 -15.07
CA ALA A 140 5.37 6.89 -13.75
C ALA A 140 6.46 5.81 -13.80
N ALA A 141 6.50 5.02 -14.87
CA ALA A 141 7.55 4.01 -15.08
C ALA A 141 8.97 4.62 -15.19
N GLU A 142 9.12 5.83 -15.72
CA GLU A 142 10.43 6.51 -15.79
C GLU A 142 10.91 6.92 -14.41
N GLN A 143 10.01 7.46 -13.59
CA GLN A 143 10.30 7.81 -12.21
C GLN A 143 10.71 6.58 -11.40
N ILE A 144 9.96 5.49 -11.54
CA ILE A 144 10.24 4.20 -10.89
C ILE A 144 11.62 3.68 -11.30
N ALA A 145 11.91 3.65 -12.61
CA ALA A 145 13.20 3.18 -13.13
C ALA A 145 14.36 4.06 -12.69
N SER A 146 14.18 5.39 -12.68
CA SER A 146 15.19 6.35 -12.22
C SER A 146 15.56 6.12 -10.76
N PHE A 147 14.56 5.98 -9.88
CA PHE A 147 14.81 5.75 -8.45
C PHE A 147 15.43 4.37 -8.21
N GLY A 148 14.97 3.34 -8.93
CA GLY A 148 15.58 2.01 -8.89
C GLY A 148 17.06 2.04 -9.30
N THR A 149 17.41 2.79 -10.35
CA THR A 149 18.81 2.97 -10.78
C THR A 149 19.65 3.65 -9.71
N GLN A 150 19.13 4.69 -9.05
CA GLN A 150 19.83 5.38 -7.98
C GLN A 150 20.03 4.48 -6.73
N ALA A 151 19.03 3.67 -6.39
CA ALA A 151 19.15 2.70 -5.30
C ALA A 151 20.17 1.60 -5.63
N ALA A 152 20.23 1.13 -6.89
CA ALA A 152 21.25 0.17 -7.35
C ALA A 152 22.68 0.75 -7.28
N GLN A 153 22.83 2.07 -7.34
CA GLN A 153 24.11 2.78 -7.10
C GLN A 153 24.43 2.95 -5.59
N GLY A 154 23.62 2.40 -4.70
CA GLY A 154 23.83 2.42 -3.25
C GLY A 154 23.22 3.62 -2.52
N LYS A 155 22.42 4.45 -3.18
CA LYS A 155 21.77 5.59 -2.52
C LYS A 155 20.58 5.13 -1.66
N THR A 156 20.44 5.71 -0.46
CA THR A 156 19.28 5.46 0.40
C THR A 156 18.05 6.22 -0.09
N ALA A 157 16.85 5.78 0.30
CA ALA A 157 15.61 6.47 -0.05
C ALA A 157 15.58 7.95 0.41
N GLU A 158 16.23 8.24 1.54
CA GLU A 158 16.38 9.60 2.09
C GLU A 158 17.29 10.46 1.21
N GLN A 159 18.42 9.91 0.75
CA GLN A 159 19.35 10.60 -0.14
C GLN A 159 18.71 10.89 -1.49
N ILE A 160 18.06 9.89 -2.08
CA ILE A 160 17.29 10.04 -3.32
C ILE A 160 16.24 11.14 -3.15
N GLY A 161 15.42 11.06 -2.09
CA GLY A 161 14.38 12.04 -1.81
C GLY A 161 14.90 13.47 -1.64
N ALA A 162 16.05 13.64 -0.97
CA ALA A 162 16.71 14.92 -0.81
C ALA A 162 17.20 15.51 -2.14
N GLU A 163 17.73 14.69 -3.04
CA GLU A 163 18.23 15.10 -4.36
C GLU A 163 17.09 15.49 -5.31
N VAL A 164 16.06 14.64 -5.40
CA VAL A 164 14.96 14.81 -6.36
C VAL A 164 13.75 15.55 -5.80
N GLY A 165 13.79 15.92 -4.51
CA GLY A 165 12.74 16.71 -3.89
C GLY A 165 11.46 15.92 -3.57
N TYR A 166 11.55 14.64 -3.25
CA TYR A 166 10.42 13.83 -2.83
C TYR A 166 10.55 13.41 -1.36
N SER A 167 9.42 13.20 -0.68
CA SER A 167 9.46 12.63 0.68
C SER A 167 10.08 11.23 0.66
N THR A 168 10.80 10.84 1.72
CA THR A 168 11.36 9.49 1.88
C THR A 168 10.32 8.40 1.63
N ARG A 169 9.09 8.57 2.15
CA ARG A 169 7.97 7.64 1.96
C ARG A 169 7.57 7.48 0.49
N HIS A 170 7.54 8.58 -0.28
CA HIS A 170 7.29 8.53 -1.72
C HIS A 170 8.39 7.75 -2.46
N VAL A 171 9.65 7.98 -2.10
CA VAL A 171 10.77 7.25 -2.70
C VAL A 171 10.69 5.76 -2.37
N GLN A 172 10.43 5.39 -1.11
CA GLN A 172 10.23 4.00 -0.70
C GLN A 172 9.13 3.29 -1.52
N ARG A 173 8.00 3.96 -1.74
CA ARG A 173 6.90 3.45 -2.59
C ARG A 173 7.36 3.20 -4.03
N MET A 174 8.10 4.14 -4.61
CA MET A 174 8.64 3.98 -5.97
C MET A 174 9.70 2.88 -6.04
N LEU A 175 10.53 2.71 -5.01
CA LEU A 175 11.50 1.61 -4.93
C LEU A 175 10.80 0.25 -4.79
N LYS A 176 9.68 0.18 -4.06
CA LYS A 176 8.84 -1.02 -4.01
C LYS A 176 8.29 -1.36 -5.39
N LEU A 177 7.81 -0.35 -6.13
CA LEU A 177 7.38 -0.51 -7.53
C LEU A 177 8.52 -0.93 -8.46
N ALA A 178 9.73 -0.42 -8.24
CA ALA A 178 10.90 -0.77 -9.04
C ALA A 178 11.31 -2.24 -8.90
N ASN A 179 10.83 -2.93 -7.86
CA ASN A 179 11.08 -4.35 -7.62
C ASN A 179 10.01 -5.28 -8.23
N LEU A 180 9.02 -4.75 -8.96
CA LEU A 180 8.06 -5.56 -9.71
C LEU A 180 8.77 -6.43 -10.76
N ALA A 181 8.13 -7.55 -11.11
CA ALA A 181 8.56 -8.39 -12.21
C ALA A 181 8.82 -7.54 -13.48
N PRO A 182 9.96 -7.74 -14.19
CA PRO A 182 10.31 -6.93 -15.35
C PRO A 182 9.24 -6.88 -16.46
N SER A 183 8.47 -7.96 -16.63
CA SER A 183 7.33 -8.02 -17.55
C SER A 183 6.20 -7.07 -17.16
N LEU A 184 5.90 -6.91 -15.87
CA LEU A 184 4.88 -6.00 -15.36
C LEU A 184 5.34 -4.53 -15.46
N LEU A 185 6.62 -4.25 -15.20
CA LEU A 185 7.19 -2.92 -15.42
C LEU A 185 7.12 -2.50 -16.88
N LYS A 186 7.34 -3.44 -17.80
CA LYS A 186 7.16 -3.20 -19.24
C LYS A 186 5.71 -2.87 -19.58
N LEU A 187 4.74 -3.63 -19.05
CA LEU A 187 3.32 -3.35 -19.25
C LEU A 187 2.92 -1.98 -18.69
N LEU A 188 3.50 -1.53 -17.58
CA LEU A 188 3.30 -0.18 -17.07
C LEU A 188 3.89 0.86 -18.04
N ALA A 189 5.10 0.64 -18.56
CA ALA A 189 5.73 1.54 -19.53
C ALA A 189 4.97 1.62 -20.87
N ASP A 190 4.27 0.55 -21.25
CA ASP A 190 3.44 0.46 -22.45
C ASP A 190 1.98 0.91 -22.22
N ASP A 191 1.66 1.53 -21.07
CA ASP A 191 0.31 1.98 -20.66
C ASP A 191 -0.75 0.85 -20.61
N HIS A 192 -0.32 -0.41 -20.53
CA HIS A 192 -1.20 -1.57 -20.36
C HIS A 192 -1.54 -1.88 -18.90
N LEU A 193 -0.77 -1.34 -17.96
CA LEU A 193 -1.05 -1.34 -16.52
C LEU A 193 -1.09 0.09 -16.00
N THR A 194 -1.99 0.34 -15.05
CA THR A 194 -1.99 1.59 -14.28
C THR A 194 -1.08 1.48 -13.06
N VAL A 195 -0.63 2.63 -12.54
CA VAL A 195 0.14 2.67 -11.30
C VAL A 195 -0.60 1.99 -10.15
N GLU A 196 -1.92 2.17 -10.05
CA GLU A 196 -2.74 1.57 -9.00
C GLU A 196 -2.76 0.03 -9.07
N GLN A 197 -2.82 -0.54 -10.27
CA GLN A 197 -2.70 -1.99 -10.47
C GLN A 197 -1.32 -2.50 -10.06
N CYS A 198 -0.25 -1.77 -10.42
CA CYS A 198 1.11 -2.08 -10.01
C CYS A 198 1.31 -2.00 -8.49
N GLN A 199 0.69 -1.03 -7.80
CA GLN A 199 0.74 -0.91 -6.34
C GLN A 199 0.16 -2.15 -5.65
N VAL A 200 -0.93 -2.70 -6.18
CA VAL A 200 -1.52 -3.94 -5.65
C VAL A 200 -0.63 -5.14 -5.95
N LEU A 201 -0.09 -5.26 -7.15
CA LEU A 201 0.84 -6.34 -7.50
C LEU A 201 2.11 -6.33 -6.62
N CYS A 202 2.58 -5.15 -6.19
CA CYS A 202 3.68 -5.00 -5.23
C CYS A 202 3.42 -5.54 -3.83
N LEU A 203 2.17 -5.88 -3.49
CA LEU A 203 1.86 -6.57 -2.24
C LEU A 203 2.41 -8.00 -2.26
N GLU A 204 2.63 -8.60 -3.43
CA GLU A 204 3.32 -9.88 -3.54
C GLU A 204 4.82 -9.61 -3.74
N ASP A 205 5.69 -10.30 -2.99
CA ASP A 205 7.14 -10.13 -3.08
C ASP A 205 7.75 -11.08 -4.14
N ASP A 206 7.11 -12.22 -4.40
CA ASP A 206 7.54 -13.18 -5.40
C ASP A 206 7.14 -12.72 -6.81
N GLN A 207 8.14 -12.43 -7.66
CA GLN A 207 7.92 -11.94 -9.02
C GLN A 207 7.22 -12.95 -9.94
N GLU A 208 7.41 -14.26 -9.75
CA GLU A 208 6.68 -15.28 -10.53
C GLU A 208 5.21 -15.31 -10.12
N ARG A 209 4.94 -15.20 -8.82
CA ARG A 209 3.57 -15.13 -8.30
C ARG A 209 2.86 -13.85 -8.74
N GLN A 210 3.55 -12.71 -8.76
CA GLN A 210 3.01 -11.45 -9.32
C GLN A 210 2.50 -11.65 -10.75
N VAL A 211 3.32 -12.26 -11.62
CA VAL A 211 2.96 -12.52 -13.03
C VAL A 211 1.80 -13.51 -13.12
N SER A 212 1.83 -14.60 -12.35
CA SER A 212 0.74 -15.59 -12.30
C SER A 212 -0.60 -14.99 -11.89
N VAL A 213 -0.60 -14.09 -10.88
CA VAL A 213 -1.80 -13.36 -10.45
C VAL A 213 -2.30 -12.45 -11.56
N TYR A 214 -1.41 -11.67 -12.17
CA TYR A 214 -1.77 -10.80 -13.29
C TYR A 214 -2.43 -11.58 -14.43
N GLU A 215 -1.81 -12.67 -14.90
CA GLU A 215 -2.33 -13.49 -16.00
C GLU A 215 -3.68 -14.12 -15.67
N SER A 216 -3.81 -14.68 -14.46
CA SER A 216 -5.05 -15.28 -13.98
C SER A 216 -6.22 -14.29 -13.96
N VAL A 217 -6.00 -13.09 -13.40
CA VAL A 217 -7.05 -12.06 -13.36
C VAL A 217 -7.34 -11.51 -14.75
N LYS A 218 -6.31 -11.29 -15.60
CA LYS A 218 -6.48 -10.79 -16.97
C LYS A 218 -7.28 -11.76 -17.84
N ALA A 219 -7.09 -13.07 -17.66
CA ALA A 219 -7.82 -14.11 -18.37
C ALA A 219 -9.32 -14.12 -18.02
N GLY A 220 -9.67 -13.90 -16.74
CA GLY A 220 -11.07 -13.82 -16.30
C GLY A 220 -11.71 -12.45 -16.51
N TRP A 221 -10.93 -11.38 -16.45
CA TRP A 221 -11.39 -9.99 -16.43
C TRP A 221 -10.50 -9.11 -17.33
N PRO A 222 -10.90 -8.85 -18.59
CA PRO A 222 -10.11 -8.06 -19.53
C PRO A 222 -9.77 -6.65 -19.02
N GLU A 223 -10.65 -6.03 -18.22
CA GLU A 223 -10.47 -4.70 -17.62
C GLU A 223 -9.49 -4.69 -16.44
N LEU A 224 -9.13 -5.86 -15.90
CA LEU A 224 -8.20 -6.03 -14.79
C LEU A 224 -8.53 -5.16 -13.55
N PRO A 225 -9.71 -5.36 -12.92
CA PRO A 225 -10.12 -4.56 -11.77
C PRO A 225 -9.17 -4.77 -10.58
N VAL A 226 -8.77 -3.66 -9.96
CA VAL A 226 -7.85 -3.61 -8.81
C VAL A 226 -8.33 -4.48 -7.64
N SER A 227 -9.64 -4.56 -7.44
CA SER A 227 -10.25 -5.40 -6.38
C SER A 227 -9.99 -6.89 -6.59
N MET A 228 -9.95 -7.38 -7.83
CA MET A 228 -9.70 -8.80 -8.13
C MET A 228 -8.22 -9.15 -7.99
N LEU A 229 -7.32 -8.25 -8.41
CA LEU A 229 -5.89 -8.38 -8.14
C LEU A 229 -5.64 -8.48 -6.64
N LYS A 230 -6.22 -7.54 -5.87
CA LYS A 230 -6.07 -7.51 -4.41
C LYS A 230 -6.60 -8.80 -3.79
N LYS A 231 -7.79 -9.25 -4.20
CA LYS A 231 -8.37 -10.51 -3.73
C LYS A 231 -7.48 -11.73 -3.98
N GLN A 232 -6.87 -11.85 -5.17
CA GLN A 232 -6.01 -12.99 -5.49
C GLN A 232 -4.69 -13.00 -4.71
N ILE A 233 -4.16 -11.83 -4.37
CA ILE A 233 -2.95 -11.70 -3.55
C ILE A 233 -3.27 -11.96 -2.09
N THR A 234 -4.33 -11.32 -1.57
CA THR A 234 -4.71 -11.39 -0.16
C THR A 234 -5.66 -12.55 0.16
N ASP A 235 -5.88 -13.52 -0.73
CA ASP A 235 -6.87 -14.60 -0.50
C ASP A 235 -6.55 -15.43 0.75
N LYS A 236 -5.26 -15.59 1.03
CA LYS A 236 -4.74 -16.28 2.23
C LYS A 236 -4.42 -15.33 3.38
N GLU A 237 -4.72 -14.05 3.22
CA GLU A 237 -4.27 -13.02 4.14
C GLU A 237 -5.42 -12.20 4.67
N ILE A 238 -5.23 -11.65 5.86
CA ILE A 238 -6.23 -10.88 6.56
C ILE A 238 -5.64 -9.57 7.04
N SER A 239 -6.47 -8.53 7.02
CA SER A 239 -6.07 -7.24 7.55
C SER A 239 -5.71 -7.34 9.03
N VAL A 240 -4.66 -6.63 9.45
CA VAL A 240 -4.28 -6.46 10.85
C VAL A 240 -5.35 -5.77 11.70
N SER A 241 -6.32 -5.09 11.07
CA SER A 241 -7.49 -4.51 11.74
C SER A 241 -8.59 -5.54 12.04
N ASP A 242 -8.46 -6.77 11.56
CA ASP A 242 -9.43 -7.83 11.84
C ASP A 242 -9.40 -8.21 13.33
N ARG A 243 -10.58 -8.47 13.89
CA ARG A 243 -10.76 -8.84 15.30
C ARG A 243 -9.91 -10.03 15.72
N ARG A 244 -9.63 -10.98 14.81
CA ARG A 244 -8.75 -12.13 15.08
C ARG A 244 -7.31 -11.68 15.33
N PHE A 245 -6.80 -10.77 14.51
CA PHE A 245 -5.45 -10.25 14.64
C PHE A 245 -5.31 -9.41 15.91
N LEU A 246 -6.30 -8.56 16.19
CA LEU A 246 -6.36 -7.77 17.43
C LEU A 246 -6.46 -8.67 18.68
N PHE A 247 -7.22 -9.76 18.61
CA PHE A 247 -7.35 -10.71 19.72
C PHE A 247 -6.05 -11.47 20.01
N VAL A 248 -5.34 -11.94 18.98
CA VAL A 248 -4.03 -12.60 19.17
C VAL A 248 -2.98 -11.58 19.63
N GLY A 249 -2.94 -10.42 18.97
CA GLY A 249 -1.96 -9.36 19.15
C GLY A 249 -0.75 -9.53 18.21
N ARG A 250 -0.18 -8.40 17.76
CA ARG A 250 0.97 -8.39 16.82
C ARG A 250 2.18 -9.15 17.37
N GLU A 251 2.55 -8.88 18.61
CA GLU A 251 3.71 -9.50 19.26
C GLU A 251 3.58 -11.04 19.33
N ALA A 252 2.41 -11.55 19.72
CA ALA A 252 2.17 -12.99 19.79
C ALA A 252 2.20 -13.65 18.40
N TYR A 253 1.68 -12.96 17.38
CA TYR A 253 1.71 -13.43 16.00
C TYR A 253 3.15 -13.46 15.44
N GLU A 254 3.94 -12.41 15.67
CA GLU A 254 5.33 -12.33 15.24
C GLU A 254 6.23 -13.33 15.97
N ASN A 255 6.03 -13.53 17.28
CA ASN A 255 6.76 -14.54 18.07
C ASN A 255 6.47 -15.97 17.62
N ALA A 256 5.31 -16.23 17.02
CA ALA A 256 4.95 -17.51 16.43
C ALA A 256 5.56 -17.73 15.02
N GLY A 257 6.41 -16.80 14.56
CA GLY A 257 7.03 -16.82 13.22
C GLY A 257 6.14 -16.19 12.13
N GLY A 258 5.05 -15.52 12.50
CA GLY A 258 4.21 -14.80 11.57
C GLY A 258 4.87 -13.52 11.08
N VAL A 259 4.78 -13.25 9.79
CA VAL A 259 5.24 -11.98 9.21
C VAL A 259 4.03 -11.11 8.91
N VAL A 260 4.03 -9.87 9.40
CA VAL A 260 3.05 -8.86 9.02
C VAL A 260 3.58 -8.14 7.79
N ARG A 261 2.86 -8.26 6.68
CA ARG A 261 3.20 -7.51 5.48
C ARG A 261 2.60 -6.12 5.57
N GLU A 262 3.45 -5.12 5.79
CA GLU A 262 3.04 -3.72 5.85
C GLU A 262 2.61 -3.21 4.47
N ASP A 263 1.45 -2.54 4.42
CA ASP A 263 0.95 -1.90 3.21
C ASP A 263 1.55 -0.49 3.12
N LEU A 264 2.65 -0.36 2.37
CA LEU A 264 3.32 0.93 2.16
C LEU A 264 2.45 1.96 1.41
N PHE A 265 1.38 1.54 0.73
CA PHE A 265 0.49 2.40 -0.03
C PHE A 265 -0.74 2.86 0.77
N SER A 266 -1.00 2.28 1.93
CA SER A 266 -2.02 2.70 2.88
C SER A 266 -1.79 4.15 3.37
N GLN A 267 -2.86 4.80 3.84
CA GLN A 267 -2.74 6.14 4.43
C GLN A 267 -2.33 6.08 5.91
N GLN A 268 -2.58 4.96 6.59
CA GLN A 268 -2.40 4.79 8.02
C GLN A 268 -1.16 3.92 8.31
N ASP A 269 -0.24 4.44 9.13
CA ASP A 269 0.95 3.70 9.50
C ASP A 269 0.57 2.48 10.37
N GLY A 270 1.14 1.32 10.05
CA GLY A 270 0.83 0.04 10.71
C GLY A 270 -0.27 -0.78 10.05
N ASP A 271 -0.90 -0.30 8.97
CA ASP A 271 -1.78 -1.11 8.13
C ASP A 271 -0.98 -2.20 7.41
N GLY A 272 -1.60 -3.37 7.28
CA GLY A 272 -0.95 -4.52 6.68
C GLY A 272 -1.84 -5.75 6.67
N THR A 273 -1.22 -6.86 6.29
CA THR A 273 -1.86 -8.15 6.16
C THR A 273 -1.04 -9.24 6.85
N ALA A 274 -1.75 -10.25 7.36
CA ALA A 274 -1.20 -11.39 8.08
C ALA A 274 -1.74 -12.70 7.51
N ASP A 275 -0.97 -13.78 7.62
CA ASP A 275 -1.37 -15.11 7.17
C ASP A 275 -2.57 -15.63 7.96
N THR A 276 -3.63 -15.98 7.24
CA THR A 276 -4.90 -16.44 7.83
C THR A 276 -4.76 -17.76 8.56
N VAL A 277 -3.94 -18.70 8.06
CA VAL A 277 -3.84 -20.06 8.61
C VAL A 277 -3.13 -20.04 9.95
N LEU A 278 -2.00 -19.33 10.03
CA LEU A 278 -1.28 -19.12 11.27
C LEU A 278 -2.15 -18.35 12.27
N LEU A 279 -2.83 -17.29 11.82
CA LEU A 279 -3.69 -16.51 12.69
C LEU A 279 -4.86 -17.34 13.25
N GLU A 280 -5.50 -18.16 12.42
CA GLU A 280 -6.59 -19.04 12.85
C GLU A 280 -6.11 -20.04 13.90
N LYS A 281 -4.95 -20.66 13.68
CA LYS A 281 -4.31 -21.57 14.63
C LYS A 281 -4.04 -20.88 15.97
N LEU A 282 -3.41 -19.70 15.97
CA LEU A 282 -3.08 -18.96 17.18
C LEU A 282 -4.33 -18.48 17.92
N THR A 283 -5.37 -18.08 17.19
CA THR A 283 -6.64 -17.66 17.80
C THR A 283 -7.27 -18.83 18.55
N VAL A 284 -7.36 -20.01 17.93
CA VAL A 284 -7.92 -21.21 18.58
C VAL A 284 -7.08 -21.62 19.78
N GLN A 285 -5.75 -21.61 19.68
CA GLN A 285 -4.85 -21.92 20.81
C GLN A 285 -5.05 -20.95 21.99
N LYS A 286 -5.19 -19.65 21.71
CA LYS A 286 -5.43 -18.64 22.75
C LYS A 286 -6.80 -18.82 23.40
N LEU A 287 -7.83 -19.11 22.62
CA LEU A 287 -9.18 -19.41 23.14
C LEU A 287 -9.19 -20.68 23.98
N GLU A 288 -8.45 -21.72 23.57
CA GLU A 288 -8.35 -22.98 24.29
C GLU A 288 -7.61 -22.80 25.62
N ALA A 289 -6.50 -22.04 25.64
CA ALA A 289 -5.79 -21.70 26.87
C ALA A 289 -6.69 -20.94 27.86
N MET A 290 -7.45 -19.94 27.38
CA MET A 290 -8.43 -19.23 28.21
C MET A 290 -9.52 -20.15 28.75
N ALA A 291 -10.04 -21.07 27.92
CA ALA A 291 -11.06 -22.02 28.35
C ALA A 291 -10.51 -23.01 29.40
N GLN A 292 -9.26 -23.46 29.26
CA GLN A 292 -8.58 -24.32 30.22
C GLN A 292 -8.31 -23.61 31.56
N GLU A 293 -7.96 -22.32 31.52
CA GLU A 293 -7.78 -21.53 32.73
C GLU A 293 -9.10 -21.43 33.52
N ILE A 294 -10.21 -21.14 32.83
CA ILE A 294 -11.54 -21.11 33.44
C ILE A 294 -11.95 -22.49 33.95
N GLN A 295 -11.64 -23.55 33.20
CA GLN A 295 -11.86 -24.93 33.65
C GLN A 295 -11.14 -25.20 34.99
N ALA A 296 -9.89 -24.79 35.11
CA ALA A 296 -9.09 -25.01 36.32
C ALA A 296 -9.59 -24.16 37.51
N GLN A 297 -9.98 -22.91 37.27
CA GLN A 297 -10.48 -22.00 38.31
C GLN A 297 -11.88 -22.37 38.80
N GLU A 298 -12.77 -22.77 37.89
CA GLU A 298 -14.18 -23.04 38.19
C GLU A 298 -14.51 -24.53 38.34
N GLY A 299 -13.60 -25.44 37.97
CA GLY A 299 -13.80 -26.89 38.16
C GLY A 299 -14.72 -27.54 37.12
N TRP A 300 -14.74 -27.03 35.89
CA TRP A 300 -15.49 -27.65 34.79
C TRP A 300 -14.87 -28.99 34.37
N LYS A 301 -15.70 -29.93 33.89
CA LYS A 301 -15.24 -31.27 33.47
C LYS A 301 -14.30 -31.21 32.26
N TRP A 302 -14.61 -30.34 31.31
CA TRP A 302 -13.86 -30.18 30.07
C TRP A 302 -13.89 -28.73 29.60
N SER A 303 -12.95 -28.37 28.74
CA SER A 303 -12.90 -27.07 28.06
C SER A 303 -12.62 -27.24 26.58
N MET A 304 -13.01 -26.25 25.78
CA MET A 304 -12.72 -26.22 24.34
C MET A 304 -12.61 -24.78 23.84
N GLY A 305 -11.59 -24.50 23.03
CA GLY A 305 -11.48 -23.27 22.23
C GLY A 305 -11.98 -23.50 20.81
N ARG A 306 -12.87 -22.63 20.30
CA ARG A 306 -13.30 -22.67 18.89
C ARG A 306 -13.59 -21.28 18.33
N MET A 307 -13.44 -21.13 17.01
CA MET A 307 -13.60 -19.82 16.36
C MET A 307 -15.01 -19.23 16.46
N LYS A 308 -16.05 -20.06 16.33
CA LYS A 308 -17.46 -19.65 16.40
C LYS A 308 -18.09 -20.23 17.66
N SER A 309 -19.01 -19.53 18.31
CA SER A 309 -19.77 -20.13 19.42
C SER A 309 -20.56 -21.35 18.97
N LEU A 310 -20.97 -22.18 19.93
CA LEU A 310 -21.91 -23.26 19.68
C LEU A 310 -23.27 -22.66 19.32
N TRP A 311 -23.95 -23.28 18.35
CA TRP A 311 -25.27 -22.85 17.93
C TRP A 311 -26.22 -24.05 17.94
N MET A 312 -27.35 -23.90 18.63
CA MET A 312 -28.25 -25.01 18.98
C MET A 312 -28.67 -25.85 17.77
N HIS A 313 -28.93 -25.24 16.60
CA HIS A 313 -29.34 -25.99 15.41
C HIS A 313 -28.18 -26.70 14.68
N ARG A 314 -26.93 -26.32 14.93
CA ARG A 314 -25.75 -26.93 14.28
C ARG A 314 -25.08 -27.95 15.17
N ASP A 315 -24.92 -27.62 16.44
CA ASP A 315 -24.14 -28.39 17.41
C ASP A 315 -25.03 -29.18 18.39
N GLY A 316 -26.36 -29.05 18.29
CA GLY A 316 -27.35 -29.64 19.22
C GLY A 316 -27.43 -31.17 19.26
N LEU A 317 -26.74 -31.85 18.35
CA LEU A 317 -26.59 -33.31 18.36
C LEU A 317 -25.46 -33.78 19.28
N GLU A 318 -24.45 -32.93 19.50
CA GLU A 318 -23.26 -33.25 20.30
C GLU A 318 -23.28 -32.52 21.66
N TYR A 319 -23.91 -31.35 21.73
CA TYR A 319 -23.92 -30.49 22.90
C TYR A 319 -25.33 -30.01 23.23
N ARG A 320 -25.66 -29.98 24.52
CA ARG A 320 -26.88 -29.33 25.00
C ARG A 320 -26.50 -28.02 25.68
N LEU A 321 -26.87 -26.91 25.04
CA LEU A 321 -26.85 -25.61 25.68
C LEU A 321 -27.94 -25.59 26.76
N THR A 322 -27.53 -25.30 27.98
CA THR A 322 -28.39 -25.20 29.16
C THR A 322 -28.55 -23.74 29.52
N ASP A 323 -29.76 -23.36 29.91
CA ASP A 323 -30.03 -22.01 30.38
C ASP A 323 -29.17 -21.72 31.61
N ALA A 324 -28.64 -20.50 31.68
CA ALA A 324 -27.86 -20.08 32.82
C ALA A 324 -28.77 -20.03 34.07
N PRO A 325 -28.32 -20.53 35.22
CA PRO A 325 -29.07 -20.45 36.46
C PRO A 325 -29.24 -18.98 36.88
N GLU A 326 -30.28 -18.73 37.67
CA GLU A 326 -30.49 -17.41 38.27
C GLU A 326 -29.26 -17.03 39.12
N PRO A 327 -28.74 -15.81 38.98
CA PRO A 327 -27.53 -15.37 39.66
C PRO A 327 -27.72 -15.42 41.19
N VAL A 328 -26.72 -15.94 41.89
CA VAL A 328 -26.71 -15.97 43.36
C VAL A 328 -25.81 -14.86 43.85
N TYR A 329 -26.42 -13.75 44.26
CA TYR A 329 -25.73 -12.62 44.88
C TYR A 329 -25.35 -12.92 46.32
N ILE A 330 -24.22 -12.40 46.79
CA ILE A 330 -23.77 -12.54 48.18
C ILE A 330 -23.49 -11.17 48.78
N ASN A 331 -23.53 -11.09 50.12
CA ASN A 331 -23.28 -9.85 50.85
C ASN A 331 -24.20 -8.71 50.34
N ASP A 332 -23.64 -7.53 50.10
CA ASP A 332 -24.35 -6.33 49.65
C ASP A 332 -24.29 -6.14 48.12
N GLU A 333 -24.03 -7.19 47.33
CA GLU A 333 -23.91 -7.08 45.87
C GLU A 333 -25.21 -6.60 45.20
N GLU A 334 -26.39 -7.00 45.69
CA GLU A 334 -27.69 -6.50 45.18
C GLU A 334 -27.85 -4.99 45.41
N GLN A 335 -27.42 -4.52 46.58
CA GLN A 335 -27.43 -3.09 46.92
C GLN A 335 -26.43 -2.32 46.08
N ARG A 336 -25.24 -2.89 45.85
CA ARG A 336 -24.21 -2.30 44.99
C ARG A 336 -24.66 -2.23 43.54
N LEU A 337 -25.34 -3.26 43.03
CA LEU A 337 -25.94 -3.25 41.69
C LEU A 337 -26.97 -2.13 41.58
N THR A 338 -27.86 -2.00 42.56
CA THR A 338 -28.86 -0.91 42.58
C THR A 338 -28.19 0.47 42.48
N VAL A 339 -27.13 0.71 43.28
CA VAL A 339 -26.35 1.96 43.22
C VAL A 339 -25.66 2.15 41.86
N LEU A 340 -25.16 1.07 41.24
CA LEU A 340 -24.51 1.13 39.92
C LEU A 340 -25.52 1.40 38.80
N TYR A 341 -26.73 0.84 38.86
CA TYR A 341 -27.83 1.16 37.94
C TYR A 341 -28.22 2.65 38.07
N GLU A 342 -28.45 3.13 39.29
CA GLU A 342 -28.77 4.55 39.54
C GLU A 342 -27.66 5.49 39.06
N LYS A 343 -26.40 5.11 39.27
CA LYS A 343 -25.24 5.85 38.75
C LYS A 343 -25.21 5.85 37.22
N GLY A 344 -25.46 4.71 36.58
CA GLY A 344 -25.54 4.58 35.13
C GLY A 344 -26.64 5.48 34.55
N ASP A 345 -27.84 5.43 35.11
CA ASP A 345 -28.97 6.28 34.70
C ASP A 345 -28.63 7.77 34.84
N ALA A 346 -28.03 8.17 35.97
CA ALA A 346 -27.60 9.56 36.18
C ALA A 346 -26.51 10.00 35.18
N CYS A 347 -25.56 9.13 34.84
CA CYS A 347 -24.55 9.38 33.82
C CYS A 347 -25.17 9.52 32.42
N ALA A 348 -26.13 8.65 32.07
CA ALA A 348 -26.85 8.71 30.80
C ALA A 348 -27.68 10.00 30.65
N GLU A 349 -28.38 10.41 31.71
CA GLU A 349 -29.11 11.68 31.74
C GLU A 349 -28.17 12.90 31.69
N GLY A 350 -26.99 12.78 32.29
CA GLY A 350 -25.95 13.81 32.31
C GLY A 350 -25.08 13.89 31.04
N GLY A 351 -25.22 12.93 30.11
CA GLY A 351 -24.38 12.83 28.91
C GLY A 351 -22.92 12.43 29.19
N ASP A 352 -22.67 11.73 30.30
CA ASP A 352 -21.38 11.19 30.72
C ASP A 352 -21.23 9.74 30.24
N ASP A 353 -20.87 9.57 28.97
CA ASP A 353 -20.71 8.25 28.33
C ASP A 353 -19.58 7.41 28.99
N ASP A 354 -18.52 8.07 29.47
CA ASP A 354 -17.40 7.40 30.16
C ASP A 354 -17.85 6.89 31.53
N GLY A 355 -18.55 7.72 32.31
CA GLY A 355 -19.12 7.32 33.59
C GLY A 355 -20.16 6.21 33.48
N TYR A 356 -20.98 6.22 32.43
CA TYR A 356 -21.90 5.13 32.11
C TYR A 356 -21.14 3.84 31.81
N SER A 357 -20.14 3.90 30.93
CA SER A 357 -19.33 2.74 30.53
C SER A 357 -18.59 2.12 31.72
N ASP A 358 -18.12 2.93 32.66
CA ASP A 358 -17.45 2.43 33.86
C ASP A 358 -18.43 1.76 34.84
N ALA A 359 -19.62 2.36 35.05
CA ALA A 359 -20.68 1.71 35.82
C ALA A 359 -21.13 0.39 35.16
N GLU A 360 -21.21 0.39 33.82
CA GLU A 360 -21.57 -0.78 33.01
C GLU A 360 -20.51 -1.90 33.05
N ARG A 361 -19.24 -1.59 33.30
CA ARG A 361 -18.25 -2.67 33.51
C ARG A 361 -18.37 -3.28 34.90
N GLU A 362 -18.62 -2.45 35.91
CA GLU A 362 -18.72 -2.92 37.29
C GLU A 362 -19.96 -3.78 37.54
N TRP A 363 -21.12 -3.39 37.00
CA TRP A 363 -22.34 -4.16 37.21
C TRP A 363 -22.30 -5.55 36.54
N GLU A 364 -21.64 -5.68 35.37
CA GLU A 364 -21.55 -6.88 34.54
C GLU A 364 -20.58 -7.85 35.20
N ALA A 365 -19.50 -7.31 35.80
CA ALA A 365 -18.57 -8.10 36.59
C ALA A 365 -19.27 -8.74 37.81
N ILE A 366 -20.14 -7.98 38.50
CA ILE A 366 -20.91 -8.49 39.66
C ILE A 366 -21.93 -9.54 39.20
N GLU A 367 -22.73 -9.25 38.17
CA GLU A 367 -23.72 -10.19 37.64
C GLU A 367 -23.07 -11.48 37.13
N LYS A 368 -21.98 -11.37 36.38
CA LYS A 368 -21.24 -12.52 35.88
C LYS A 368 -20.65 -13.35 37.00
N ALA A 369 -20.10 -12.73 38.05
CA ALA A 369 -19.60 -13.45 39.22
C ALA A 369 -20.73 -14.17 39.97
N ALA A 370 -21.88 -13.52 40.15
CA ALA A 370 -23.06 -14.12 40.77
C ALA A 370 -23.63 -15.29 39.94
N GLN A 371 -23.65 -15.16 38.63
CA GLN A 371 -24.05 -16.22 37.70
C GLN A 371 -23.06 -17.39 37.69
N ILE A 372 -21.75 -17.11 37.73
CA ILE A 372 -20.73 -18.16 37.89
C ILE A 372 -20.98 -18.95 39.17
N ARG A 373 -21.20 -18.28 40.31
CA ARG A 373 -21.47 -18.95 41.60
C ARG A 373 -22.74 -19.79 41.63
N ALA A 374 -23.76 -19.41 40.85
CA ALA A 374 -25.02 -20.14 40.78
C ALA A 374 -24.89 -21.54 40.17
N TRP A 375 -23.82 -21.82 39.42
CA TRP A 375 -23.56 -23.17 38.89
C TRP A 375 -23.11 -24.14 39.98
N THR A 376 -23.90 -25.19 40.21
CA THR A 376 -23.61 -26.21 41.22
C THR A 376 -22.37 -27.05 40.86
N PRO A 377 -21.61 -27.55 41.86
CA PRO A 377 -20.46 -28.43 41.61
C PRO A 377 -20.80 -29.67 40.79
N ASP A 378 -21.96 -30.29 41.05
CA ASP A 378 -22.45 -31.45 40.30
C ASP A 378 -22.66 -31.14 38.82
N PHE A 379 -23.17 -29.94 38.51
CA PHE A 379 -23.36 -29.50 37.14
C PHE A 379 -22.02 -29.26 36.43
N ARG A 380 -21.06 -28.61 37.09
CA ARG A 380 -19.72 -28.39 36.54
C ARG A 380 -18.97 -29.71 36.28
N ALA A 381 -19.26 -30.75 37.06
CA ALA A 381 -18.69 -32.09 36.89
C ALA A 381 -19.24 -32.85 35.66
N THR A 382 -20.37 -32.44 35.09
CA THR A 382 -20.95 -33.02 33.85
C THR A 382 -20.80 -32.12 32.63
N SER A 383 -20.63 -30.82 32.85
CA SER A 383 -20.60 -29.79 31.81
C SER A 383 -19.19 -29.27 31.56
N GLY A 384 -19.03 -28.51 30.48
CA GLY A 384 -17.78 -27.88 30.10
C GLY A 384 -17.94 -26.45 29.66
N VAL A 385 -16.81 -25.82 29.41
CA VAL A 385 -16.71 -24.40 29.06
C VAL A 385 -16.18 -24.25 27.63
N VAL A 386 -16.81 -23.36 26.86
CA VAL A 386 -16.38 -23.10 25.48
C VAL A 386 -15.93 -21.65 25.33
N GLY A 387 -14.66 -21.47 25.00
CA GLY A 387 -14.09 -20.19 24.59
C GLY A 387 -14.33 -19.97 23.11
N ALA A 388 -15.03 -18.89 22.76
CA ALA A 388 -15.27 -18.50 21.37
C ALA A 388 -15.03 -17.01 21.14
N LEU A 389 -14.64 -16.67 19.91
CA LEU A 389 -14.43 -15.28 19.52
C LEU A 389 -15.80 -14.64 19.18
N THR A 390 -16.56 -14.21 20.18
CA THR A 390 -17.79 -13.40 20.05
C THR A 390 -17.65 -12.05 20.75
N VAL A 391 -18.58 -11.12 20.52
CA VAL A 391 -18.58 -9.79 21.16
C VAL A 391 -18.81 -9.93 22.68
N THR A 392 -19.45 -11.01 23.10
CA THR A 392 -19.76 -11.34 24.49
C THR A 392 -19.13 -12.67 24.90
N ALA A 393 -18.78 -12.73 26.18
CA ALA A 393 -17.88 -13.69 26.81
C ALA A 393 -18.35 -15.16 26.82
N ILE A 394 -17.37 -16.02 27.11
CA ILE A 394 -17.44 -17.45 27.44
C ILE A 394 -18.82 -17.94 27.91
N SER A 395 -19.34 -19.01 27.29
CA SER A 395 -20.59 -19.67 27.70
C SER A 395 -20.33 -21.12 28.14
N ALA A 396 -21.11 -21.60 29.12
CA ALA A 396 -21.05 -22.96 29.64
C ALA A 396 -22.01 -23.90 28.89
N TYR A 397 -21.58 -25.13 28.62
CA TYR A 397 -22.32 -26.11 27.82
C TYR A 397 -22.26 -27.50 28.46
N SER A 398 -23.36 -28.24 28.46
CA SER A 398 -23.35 -29.65 28.89
C SER A 398 -23.09 -30.57 27.70
N ALA A 399 -22.23 -31.57 27.86
CA ALA A 399 -22.11 -32.66 26.88
C ALA A 399 -23.33 -33.58 27.06
N ALA A 400 -24.00 -33.92 25.95
CA ALA A 400 -25.25 -34.69 25.97
C ALA A 400 -25.08 -36.13 26.44
#